data_AF-A0AAV3SUK5-F1
#
_entry.id   AF-A0AAV3SUK5-F1
#
_cell.length_a   1.000
_cell.length_b   1.000
_cell.length_c   1.000
_cell.angle_alpha   90.00
_cell.angle_beta   90.00
_cell.angle_gamma   90.00
#
_symmetry.space_group_name_H-M   'P 1'
#
loop_
_entity.id
_entity.type
_entity.pdbx_description
1 polymer ?
#
loop_
_entity_poly.entity_id
_entity_poly.type
_entity_poly.pdbx_seq_one_letter_code
_entity_poly.pdbx_strand_id
1 'polypeptide(L)'
;MEHPNVLVFVEFPDPTVPTTGFLNHLKYPDAEVVGFYHLDDDESAEEVRAARGAEFASELEAIAERFEQVGVRTDHDLVFDRDRFAARQQIVEQEDVDAVLLPGAANTLGKVLIASRDLRNAERKVPLLDIVDQTDLISIGLVHVADPDDPDGEAEGARILKETASTLTDAGFPELKIDRTVRTGTDVAFELGQAASGYDLIVLGETEQDIGDRIFGPVGEYIVDERQIPVLILR
;
A
#
# COMPACT_ATOMS: atom_id res chain seq x y z
N MET A 1 21.54 7.38 -3.25
CA MET A 1 20.29 6.88 -3.84
C MET A 1 19.22 7.75 -3.22
N GLU A 2 18.35 8.35 -4.05
CA GLU A 2 17.17 9.04 -3.54
C GLU A 2 16.33 7.99 -2.80
N HIS A 3 15.83 8.37 -1.63
CA HIS A 3 14.99 7.51 -0.82
C HIS A 3 13.60 7.52 -1.46
N PRO A 4 12.91 6.36 -1.59
CA PRO A 4 11.57 6.36 -2.14
C PRO A 4 10.65 7.20 -1.27
N ASN A 5 9.82 8.03 -1.91
CA ASN A 5 8.84 8.85 -1.23
C ASN A 5 7.52 8.09 -1.09
N VAL A 6 7.10 7.87 0.16
CA VAL A 6 5.90 7.11 0.49
C VAL A 6 4.83 8.04 1.07
N LEU A 7 3.73 8.18 0.34
CA LEU A 7 2.53 8.86 0.83
C LEU A 7 1.80 7.94 1.81
N VAL A 8 1.64 8.37 3.05
CA VAL A 8 0.85 7.69 4.07
C VAL A 8 -0.46 8.45 4.25
N PHE A 9 -1.57 7.80 3.91
CA PHE A 9 -2.88 8.43 3.98
C PHE A 9 -3.62 7.97 5.24
N VAL A 10 -4.04 8.91 6.11
CA VAL A 10 -4.74 8.61 7.38
C VAL A 10 -6.05 9.38 7.49
N GLU A 11 -7.08 8.78 8.09
CA GLU A 11 -8.44 9.35 8.12
C GLU A 11 -8.84 9.84 9.52
N PHE A 12 -9.35 11.07 9.60
CA PHE A 12 -9.87 11.65 10.84
C PHE A 12 -11.41 11.58 10.91
N PRO A 13 -12.01 11.57 12.11
CA PRO A 13 -11.39 11.43 13.43
C PRO A 13 -11.06 9.96 13.73
N ASP A 14 -9.99 9.66 14.47
CA ASP A 14 -9.48 8.31 14.76
C ASP A 14 -8.65 7.63 13.65
N PRO A 15 -7.52 8.25 13.25
CA PRO A 15 -6.65 7.72 12.20
C PRO A 15 -6.07 6.35 12.53
N THR A 16 -6.23 5.42 11.58
CA THR A 16 -5.43 4.19 11.58
C THR A 16 -4.02 4.54 11.10
N VAL A 17 -3.03 4.17 11.90
CA VAL A 17 -1.63 4.48 11.63
C VAL A 17 -0.78 3.23 11.64
N PRO A 18 0.34 3.19 10.89
CA PRO A 18 1.27 2.09 10.99
C PRO A 18 1.78 1.97 12.43
N THR A 19 1.89 0.74 12.90
CA THR A 19 2.44 0.48 14.23
C THR A 19 3.94 0.81 14.25
N THR A 20 4.48 1.18 15.41
CA THR A 20 5.93 1.40 15.56
C THR A 20 6.74 0.15 15.20
N GLY A 21 6.20 -1.04 15.49
CA GLY A 21 6.83 -2.30 15.09
C GLY A 21 7.00 -2.42 13.58
N PHE A 22 5.95 -2.12 12.81
CA PHE A 22 6.00 -2.10 11.36
C PHE A 22 7.01 -1.06 10.84
N LEU A 23 6.96 0.16 11.38
CA LEU A 23 7.84 1.26 10.96
C LEU A 23 9.33 0.96 11.16
N ASN A 24 9.70 0.23 12.22
CA ASN A 24 11.09 -0.14 12.49
C ASN A 24 11.73 -1.04 11.43
N HIS A 25 10.91 -1.67 10.57
CA HIS A 25 11.38 -2.54 9.51
C HIS A 25 11.44 -1.83 8.14
N LEU A 26 11.10 -0.54 8.10
CA LEU A 26 11.23 0.29 6.90
C LEU A 26 12.66 0.80 6.77
N LYS A 27 13.27 0.59 5.61
CA LYS A 27 14.64 1.00 5.31
C LYS A 27 14.67 2.42 4.73
N TYR A 28 14.42 3.39 5.60
CA TYR A 28 14.58 4.83 5.36
C TYR A 28 13.84 5.39 4.12
N PRO A 29 12.52 5.26 3.95
CA PRO A 29 11.80 6.11 3.00
C PRO A 29 11.82 7.59 3.46
N ASP A 30 11.62 8.52 2.53
CA ASP A 30 11.01 9.82 2.88
C ASP A 30 9.48 9.56 2.94
N ALA A 31 8.76 10.18 3.87
CA ALA A 31 7.32 9.96 4.02
C ALA A 31 6.54 11.27 4.01
N GLU A 32 5.40 11.27 3.33
CA GLU A 32 4.43 12.35 3.37
C GLU A 32 3.17 11.84 4.06
N VAL A 33 2.88 12.31 5.27
CA VAL A 33 1.69 11.86 6.02
C VAL A 33 0.55 12.86 5.76
N VAL A 34 -0.44 12.42 5.00
CA VAL A 34 -1.63 13.22 4.72
C VAL A 34 -2.77 12.79 5.63
N GLY A 35 -3.19 13.71 6.49
CA GLY A 35 -4.43 13.60 7.22
C GLY A 35 -5.60 14.00 6.34
N PHE A 36 -6.61 13.15 6.23
CA PHE A 36 -7.83 13.42 5.48
C PHE A 36 -9.04 13.47 6.40
N TYR A 37 -9.86 14.50 6.25
CA TYR A 37 -11.18 14.57 6.84
C TYR A 37 -12.24 14.68 5.75
N HIS A 38 -13.21 13.76 5.78
CA HIS A 38 -14.35 13.78 4.88
C HIS A 38 -15.34 14.86 5.30
N LEU A 39 -15.62 15.81 4.42
CA LEU A 39 -16.65 16.84 4.63
C LEU A 39 -18.02 16.31 4.22
N ASP A 40 -18.98 16.40 5.12
CA ASP A 40 -20.39 16.14 4.79
C ASP A 40 -20.93 17.22 3.82
N ASP A 41 -22.07 16.93 3.17
CA ASP A 41 -22.68 17.83 2.17
C ASP A 41 -23.02 19.23 2.75
N ASP A 42 -23.35 19.31 4.03
CA ASP A 42 -23.69 20.53 4.75
C ASP A 42 -22.51 21.19 5.47
N GLU A 43 -21.33 20.56 5.47
CA GLU A 43 -20.12 21.12 6.06
C GLU A 43 -19.35 21.99 5.05
N SER A 44 -18.72 23.06 5.56
CA SER A 44 -17.71 23.82 4.83
C SER A 44 -16.31 23.58 5.39
N ALA A 45 -15.32 23.49 4.49
CA ALA A 45 -13.93 23.26 4.87
C ALA A 45 -13.39 24.34 5.82
N GLU A 46 -13.83 25.60 5.67
CA GLU A 46 -13.43 26.69 6.57
C GLU A 46 -14.00 26.52 7.98
N GLU A 47 -15.28 26.15 8.11
CA GLU A 47 -15.94 25.96 9.42
C GLU A 47 -15.34 24.77 10.16
N VAL A 48 -15.17 23.63 9.49
CA VAL A 48 -14.57 22.44 10.09
C VAL A 48 -13.12 22.69 10.46
N ARG A 49 -12.32 23.33 9.59
CA ARG A 49 -10.93 23.67 9.90
C ARG A 49 -10.84 24.65 11.08
N ALA A 50 -11.75 25.61 11.21
CA ALA A 50 -11.80 26.50 12.36
C ALA A 50 -12.19 25.79 13.66
N ALA A 51 -13.08 24.79 13.58
CA ALA A 51 -13.57 24.07 14.75
C ALA A 51 -12.64 22.94 15.22
N ARG A 52 -12.04 22.20 14.28
CA ARG A 52 -11.33 20.93 14.51
C ARG A 52 -9.91 20.90 13.96
N GLY A 53 -9.54 21.84 13.10
CA GLY A 53 -8.25 21.82 12.40
C GLY A 53 -7.05 21.83 13.34
N ALA A 54 -7.10 22.57 14.45
CA ALA A 54 -6.00 22.59 15.42
C ALA A 54 -5.84 21.25 16.17
N GLU A 55 -6.95 20.56 16.43
CA GLU A 55 -6.94 19.23 17.06
C GLU A 55 -6.35 18.19 16.10
N PHE A 56 -6.86 18.14 14.86
CA PHE A 56 -6.36 17.21 13.84
C PHE A 56 -4.92 17.49 13.45
N ALA A 57 -4.50 18.75 13.36
CA ALA A 57 -3.11 19.11 13.09
C ALA A 57 -2.17 18.63 14.22
N SER A 58 -2.57 18.81 15.48
CA SER A 58 -1.77 18.34 16.62
C SER A 58 -1.66 16.82 16.67
N GLU A 59 -2.74 16.11 16.33
CA GLU A 59 -2.71 14.65 16.25
C GLU A 59 -1.88 14.17 15.05
N LEU A 60 -1.99 14.82 13.89
CA LEU A 60 -1.19 14.54 12.70
C LEU A 60 0.31 14.77 12.94
N GLU A 61 0.68 15.85 13.62
CA GLU A 61 2.06 16.12 14.04
C GLU A 61 2.59 14.98 14.93
N ALA A 62 1.79 14.52 15.90
CA ALA A 62 2.15 13.38 16.75
C ALA A 62 2.25 12.05 15.96
N ILE A 63 1.56 11.92 14.83
CA ILE A 63 1.72 10.77 13.93
C ILE A 63 3.05 10.90 13.17
N ALA A 64 3.35 12.06 12.59
CA ALA A 64 4.60 12.32 11.89
C ALA A 64 5.82 12.10 12.81
N GLU A 65 5.77 12.56 14.05
CA GLU A 65 6.82 12.34 15.06
C GLU A 65 7.14 10.84 15.27
N ARG A 66 6.16 9.92 15.08
CA ARG A 66 6.41 8.47 15.22
C ARG A 66 7.27 7.93 14.08
N PHE A 67 7.13 8.47 12.88
CA PHE A 67 7.99 8.13 11.75
C PHE A 67 9.39 8.70 11.96
N GLU A 68 9.50 9.94 12.41
CA GLU A 68 10.79 10.57 12.72
C GLU A 68 11.56 9.83 13.82
N GLN A 69 10.87 9.31 14.84
CA GLN A 69 11.47 8.52 15.91
C GLN A 69 12.16 7.24 15.42
N VAL A 70 11.71 6.67 14.29
CA VAL A 70 12.37 5.51 13.66
C VAL A 70 13.34 5.92 12.54
N GLY A 71 13.58 7.23 12.36
CA GLY A 71 14.54 7.76 11.40
C GLY A 71 14.01 7.98 9.98
N VAL A 72 12.69 7.96 9.79
CA VAL A 72 12.03 8.33 8.53
C VAL A 72 11.88 9.85 8.50
N ARG A 73 12.28 10.50 7.40
CA ARG A 73 12.06 11.95 7.25
C ARG A 73 10.61 12.16 6.85
N THR A 74 9.89 13.01 7.57
CA THR A 74 8.44 13.09 7.42
C THR A 74 7.93 14.51 7.30
N ASP A 75 7.23 14.77 6.20
CA ASP A 75 6.38 15.94 6.03
C ASP A 75 4.92 15.55 6.29
N HIS A 76 4.07 16.51 6.63
CA HIS A 76 2.66 16.25 6.88
C HIS A 76 1.75 17.39 6.41
N ASP A 77 0.57 17.05 5.90
CA ASP A 77 -0.46 18.01 5.50
C ASP A 77 -1.87 17.51 5.84
N LEU A 78 -2.79 18.45 6.06
CA LEU A 78 -4.17 18.18 6.46
C LEU A 78 -5.16 18.66 5.39
N VAL A 79 -5.85 17.70 4.79
CA VAL A 79 -6.80 17.90 3.69
C VAL A 79 -8.23 17.69 4.19
N PHE A 80 -9.11 18.61 3.79
CA PHE A 80 -10.55 18.54 4.03
C PHE A 80 -11.24 18.52 2.67
N ASP A 81 -11.84 17.41 2.30
CA ASP A 81 -12.52 17.27 1.01
C ASP A 81 -13.75 16.35 1.14
N ARG A 82 -14.64 16.39 0.15
CA ARG A 82 -15.77 15.47 0.03
C ARG A 82 -15.41 14.18 -0.69
N ASP A 83 -14.35 14.19 -1.49
CA ASP A 83 -13.94 13.02 -2.26
C ASP A 83 -12.51 12.61 -1.90
N ARG A 84 -12.42 11.56 -1.09
CA ARG A 84 -11.15 10.95 -0.67
C ARG A 84 -10.30 10.51 -1.86
N PHE A 85 -10.93 9.90 -2.86
CA PHE A 85 -10.21 9.35 -4.01
C PHE A 85 -9.64 10.47 -4.86
N ALA A 86 -10.45 11.48 -5.15
CA ALA A 86 -10.01 12.64 -5.92
C ALA A 86 -8.89 13.39 -5.18
N ALA A 87 -9.02 13.60 -3.86
CA ALA A 87 -8.00 14.25 -3.05
C ALA A 87 -6.68 13.47 -3.08
N ARG A 88 -6.71 12.15 -2.85
CA ARG A 88 -5.52 11.29 -2.91
C ARG A 88 -4.86 11.32 -4.28
N GLN A 89 -5.63 11.16 -5.36
CA GLN A 89 -5.09 11.19 -6.72
C GLN A 89 -4.45 12.54 -7.04
N GLN A 90 -5.07 13.64 -6.62
CA GLN A 90 -4.54 14.97 -6.81
C GLN A 90 -3.20 15.18 -6.07
N ILE A 91 -3.03 14.64 -4.87
CA ILE A 91 -1.75 14.71 -4.12
C ILE A 91 -0.67 13.91 -4.84
N VAL A 92 -1.00 12.66 -5.18
CA VAL A 92 -0.10 11.74 -5.86
C VAL A 92 0.32 12.24 -7.26
N GLU A 93 -0.50 13.06 -7.93
CA GLU A 93 -0.14 13.70 -9.21
C GLU A 93 0.71 14.97 -9.07
N GLN A 94 0.63 15.65 -7.91
CA GLN A 94 1.37 16.89 -7.65
C GLN A 94 2.75 16.63 -7.07
N GLU A 95 2.85 15.61 -6.22
CA GLU A 95 4.06 15.23 -5.51
C GLU A 95 4.77 14.07 -6.23
N ASP A 96 6.10 13.99 -6.09
CA ASP A 96 6.89 12.88 -6.63
C ASP A 96 6.76 11.67 -5.69
N VAL A 97 5.58 11.04 -5.70
CA VAL A 97 5.23 9.90 -4.85
C VAL A 97 5.54 8.59 -5.57
N ASP A 98 6.41 7.77 -4.99
CA ASP A 98 6.76 6.46 -5.53
C ASP A 98 5.76 5.38 -5.10
N ALA A 99 5.17 5.53 -3.92
CA ALA A 99 4.18 4.60 -3.41
C ALA A 99 3.20 5.23 -2.41
N VAL A 100 2.01 4.64 -2.30
CA VAL A 100 1.00 4.99 -1.31
C VAL A 100 0.87 3.86 -0.30
N LEU A 101 1.07 4.16 0.98
CA LEU A 101 0.82 3.23 2.08
C LEU A 101 -0.56 3.50 2.68
N LEU A 102 -1.46 2.51 2.56
CA LEU A 102 -2.69 2.43 3.33
C LEU A 102 -2.38 1.67 4.63
N PRO A 103 -2.48 2.33 5.80
CA PRO A 103 -2.15 1.71 7.07
C PRO A 103 -3.07 0.52 7.40
N GLY A 104 -2.49 -0.50 8.02
CA GLY A 104 -3.23 -1.60 8.64
C GLY A 104 -2.69 -1.90 10.04
N ALA A 105 -3.13 -2.99 10.64
CA ALA A 105 -2.84 -3.34 12.03
C ALA A 105 -1.57 -4.20 12.21
N ALA A 106 -0.79 -4.44 11.16
CA ALA A 106 0.41 -5.27 11.27
C ALA A 106 1.47 -4.63 12.17
N ASN A 107 2.12 -5.44 13.01
CA ASN A 107 3.20 -5.02 13.90
C ASN A 107 4.60 -5.51 13.47
N THR A 108 4.65 -6.33 12.43
CA THR A 108 5.86 -6.90 11.86
C THR A 108 5.89 -6.60 10.37
N LEU A 109 7.05 -6.75 9.74
CA LEU A 109 7.20 -6.66 8.29
C LEU A 109 8.28 -7.65 7.84
N GLY A 110 7.93 -8.93 7.87
CA GLY A 110 8.80 -10.02 7.40
C GLY A 110 8.20 -10.82 6.25
N LYS A 111 6.88 -10.82 6.09
CA LYS A 111 6.20 -11.54 5.02
C LYS A 111 5.49 -10.57 4.09
N VAL A 112 5.95 -10.47 2.87
CA VAL A 112 5.37 -9.56 1.86
C VAL A 112 4.68 -10.36 0.78
N LEU A 113 3.42 -10.04 0.49
CA LEU A 113 2.71 -10.57 -0.67
C LEU A 113 2.74 -9.53 -1.80
N ILE A 114 3.03 -9.93 -3.02
CA ILE A 114 3.08 -9.04 -4.18
C ILE A 114 2.08 -9.53 -5.21
N ALA A 115 1.04 -8.73 -5.45
CA ALA A 115 0.13 -8.97 -6.56
C ALA A 115 0.85 -8.68 -7.88
N SER A 116 0.73 -9.59 -8.85
CA SER A 116 1.34 -9.46 -10.16
C SER A 116 0.36 -9.88 -11.24
N ARG A 117 -0.34 -8.89 -11.80
CA ARG A 117 -1.26 -9.07 -12.92
C ARG A 117 -0.56 -9.09 -14.27
N ASP A 118 0.50 -8.30 -14.42
CA ASP A 118 1.31 -8.25 -15.61
C ASP A 118 2.78 -7.96 -15.30
N LEU A 119 3.58 -7.85 -16.36
CA LEU A 119 5.02 -7.67 -16.29
C LEU A 119 5.46 -6.20 -16.32
N ARG A 120 4.55 -5.25 -16.59
CA ARG A 120 4.89 -3.83 -16.80
C ARG A 120 5.55 -3.22 -15.58
N ASN A 121 5.17 -3.71 -14.40
CA ASN A 121 5.66 -3.22 -13.11
C ASN A 121 6.64 -4.19 -12.42
N ALA A 122 7.10 -5.25 -13.10
CA ALA A 122 8.01 -6.23 -12.49
C ALA A 122 9.33 -5.58 -12.04
N GLU A 123 9.92 -4.71 -12.87
CA GLU A 123 11.15 -4.00 -12.54
C GLU A 123 10.95 -2.92 -11.46
N ARG A 124 9.78 -2.26 -11.45
CA ARG A 124 9.43 -1.23 -10.45
C ARG A 124 9.24 -1.80 -9.04
N LYS A 125 8.88 -3.07 -8.93
CA LYS A 125 8.75 -3.78 -7.64
C LYS A 125 10.09 -3.92 -6.92
N VAL A 126 11.22 -3.95 -7.65
CA VAL A 126 12.55 -4.18 -7.06
C VAL A 126 12.99 -3.02 -6.15
N PRO A 127 13.07 -1.75 -6.63
CA PRO A 127 13.45 -0.63 -5.77
C PRO A 127 12.48 -0.41 -4.60
N LEU A 128 11.21 -0.78 -4.75
CA LEU A 128 10.21 -0.57 -3.71
C LEU A 128 10.23 -1.68 -2.66
N LEU A 129 10.78 -2.85 -2.95
CA LEU A 129 11.17 -3.81 -1.91
C LEU A 129 12.39 -3.35 -1.12
N ASP A 130 13.17 -2.38 -1.60
CA ASP A 130 14.18 -1.72 -0.75
C ASP A 130 13.53 -0.83 0.33
N ILE A 131 12.22 -0.57 0.31
CA ILE A 131 11.52 0.00 1.47
C ILE A 131 11.52 -1.00 2.63
N VAL A 132 11.51 -2.31 2.36
CA VAL A 132 11.56 -3.35 3.39
C VAL A 132 13.00 -3.68 3.68
N ASP A 133 13.39 -3.76 4.95
CA ASP A 133 14.72 -4.26 5.29
C ASP A 133 14.85 -5.74 4.87
N GLN A 134 15.70 -6.00 3.87
CA GLN A 134 15.95 -7.33 3.34
C GLN A 134 16.51 -8.30 4.41
N THR A 135 17.11 -7.79 5.49
CA THR A 135 17.55 -8.66 6.60
C THR A 135 16.39 -9.21 7.42
N ASP A 136 15.28 -8.45 7.50
CA ASP A 136 14.08 -8.82 8.26
C ASP A 136 13.06 -9.56 7.39
N LEU A 137 13.20 -9.47 6.07
CA LEU A 137 12.37 -10.19 5.11
C LEU A 137 12.53 -11.72 5.25
N ILE A 138 11.47 -12.37 5.70
CA ILE A 138 11.34 -13.81 5.89
C ILE A 138 10.93 -14.49 4.57
N SER A 139 9.89 -13.98 3.90
CA SER A 139 9.35 -14.58 2.67
C SER A 139 8.67 -13.54 1.78
N ILE A 140 8.76 -13.77 0.46
CA ILE A 140 8.01 -13.04 -0.56
C ILE A 140 7.01 -14.02 -1.19
N GLY A 141 5.72 -13.73 -1.08
CA GLY A 141 4.70 -14.38 -1.88
C GLY A 141 4.46 -13.59 -3.15
N LEU A 142 4.42 -14.25 -4.30
CA LEU A 142 3.93 -13.68 -5.56
C LEU A 142 2.58 -14.31 -5.87
N VAL A 143 1.57 -13.47 -6.12
CA VAL A 143 0.22 -13.94 -6.44
C VAL A 143 -0.31 -13.35 -7.73
N HIS A 144 -0.98 -14.19 -8.51
CA HIS A 144 -1.77 -13.79 -9.67
C HIS A 144 -3.20 -14.34 -9.50
N VAL A 145 -4.21 -13.55 -9.85
CA VAL A 145 -5.61 -14.00 -9.90
C VAL A 145 -6.01 -14.08 -11.37
N ALA A 146 -6.12 -15.29 -11.88
CA ALA A 146 -6.56 -15.59 -13.23
C ALA A 146 -8.08 -15.49 -13.34
N ASP A 147 -8.54 -15.00 -14.49
CA ASP A 147 -9.96 -15.00 -14.85
C ASP A 147 -10.42 -16.45 -15.11
N PRO A 148 -11.45 -16.96 -14.42
CA PRO A 148 -11.95 -18.32 -14.65
C PRO A 148 -12.51 -18.55 -16.06
N ASP A 149 -12.89 -17.49 -16.78
CA ASP A 149 -13.39 -17.58 -18.14
C ASP A 149 -12.25 -17.54 -19.20
N ASP A 150 -11.01 -17.28 -18.78
CA ASP A 150 -9.82 -17.34 -19.65
C ASP A 150 -9.15 -18.72 -19.54
N PRO A 151 -9.24 -19.58 -20.58
CA PRO A 151 -8.63 -20.91 -20.56
C PRO A 151 -7.11 -20.89 -20.47
N ASP A 152 -6.46 -19.78 -20.85
CA ASP A 152 -5.00 -19.61 -20.79
C ASP A 152 -4.56 -18.79 -19.56
N GLY A 153 -5.51 -18.27 -18.77
CA GLY A 153 -5.24 -17.34 -17.68
C GLY A 153 -4.31 -17.91 -16.60
N GLU A 154 -4.49 -19.18 -16.24
CA GLU A 154 -3.61 -19.83 -15.25
C GLU A 154 -2.17 -19.98 -15.77
N ALA A 155 -2.01 -20.35 -17.05
CA ALA A 155 -0.71 -20.54 -17.67
C ALA A 155 0.02 -19.20 -17.84
N GLU A 156 -0.71 -18.16 -18.23
CA GLU A 156 -0.17 -16.80 -18.34
C GLU A 156 0.21 -16.24 -16.97
N GLY A 157 -0.65 -16.41 -15.96
CA GLY A 157 -0.34 -16.07 -14.57
C GLY A 157 0.94 -16.74 -14.08
N ALA A 158 1.10 -18.04 -14.33
CA ALA A 158 2.30 -18.76 -13.95
C ALA A 158 3.56 -18.22 -14.65
N ARG A 159 3.44 -17.80 -15.92
CA ARG A 159 4.53 -17.16 -16.68
C ARG A 159 4.90 -15.81 -16.05
N ILE A 160 3.92 -14.97 -15.74
CA ILE A 160 4.11 -13.66 -15.11
C ILE A 160 4.84 -13.83 -13.77
N LEU A 161 4.37 -14.72 -12.89
CA LEU A 161 4.98 -14.94 -11.58
C LEU A 161 6.40 -15.49 -11.69
N LYS A 162 6.68 -16.32 -12.70
CA LYS A 162 8.04 -16.83 -12.94
C LYS A 162 8.99 -15.72 -13.37
N GLU A 163 8.57 -14.85 -14.27
CA GLU A 163 9.38 -13.74 -14.75
C GLU A 163 9.61 -12.70 -13.65
N THR A 164 8.58 -12.32 -12.88
CA THR A 164 8.73 -11.46 -11.70
C THR A 164 9.69 -12.07 -10.67
N ALA A 165 9.60 -13.37 -10.39
CA ALA A 165 10.56 -14.04 -9.50
C ALA A 165 12.01 -13.98 -10.03
N SER A 166 12.20 -14.08 -11.35
CA SER A 166 13.51 -13.91 -11.97
C SER A 166 14.05 -12.50 -11.73
N THR A 167 13.23 -11.47 -11.96
CA THR A 167 13.61 -10.07 -11.72
C THR A 167 14.02 -9.83 -10.26
N LEU A 168 13.28 -10.39 -9.30
CA LEU A 168 13.64 -10.31 -7.88
C LEU A 168 14.95 -11.04 -7.58
N THR A 169 15.16 -12.22 -8.18
CA THR A 169 16.39 -12.99 -7.99
C THR A 169 17.61 -12.25 -8.55
N ASP A 170 17.46 -11.64 -9.73
CA ASP A 170 18.50 -10.82 -10.36
C ASP A 170 18.84 -9.58 -9.53
N ALA A 171 17.88 -9.07 -8.77
CA ALA A 171 18.05 -7.98 -7.81
C ALA A 171 18.66 -8.40 -6.45
N GLY A 172 18.89 -9.70 -6.24
CA GLY A 172 19.54 -10.24 -5.05
C GLY A 172 18.62 -10.89 -4.02
N PHE A 173 17.30 -10.94 -4.26
CA PHE A 173 16.38 -11.66 -3.38
C PHE A 173 16.58 -13.17 -3.53
N PRO A 174 16.73 -13.95 -2.43
CA PRO A 174 16.95 -15.38 -2.54
C PRO A 174 15.74 -16.11 -3.12
N GLU A 175 15.91 -16.88 -4.20
CA GLU A 175 14.83 -17.66 -4.82
C GLU A 175 14.11 -18.57 -3.82
N LEU A 176 14.83 -19.11 -2.83
CA LEU A 176 14.27 -19.95 -1.77
C LEU A 176 13.28 -19.24 -0.84
N LYS A 177 13.23 -17.91 -0.84
CA LYS A 177 12.26 -17.09 -0.10
C LYS A 177 11.07 -16.68 -0.94
N ILE A 178 11.04 -17.00 -2.24
CA ILE A 178 10.03 -16.54 -3.20
C ILE A 178 9.05 -17.68 -3.50
N ASP A 179 7.86 -17.58 -2.93
CA ASP A 179 6.74 -18.46 -3.24
C ASP A 179 5.89 -17.88 -4.37
N ARG A 180 5.32 -18.73 -5.22
CA ARG A 180 4.49 -18.32 -6.36
C ARG A 180 3.17 -19.07 -6.34
N THR A 181 2.06 -18.32 -6.38
CA THR A 181 0.71 -18.90 -6.36
C THR A 181 -0.15 -18.26 -7.44
N VAL A 182 -0.70 -19.09 -8.32
CA VAL A 182 -1.80 -18.68 -9.20
C VAL A 182 -3.10 -19.08 -8.51
N ARG A 183 -4.01 -18.13 -8.39
CA ARG A 183 -5.39 -18.33 -7.93
C ARG A 183 -6.31 -18.06 -9.12
N THR A 184 -7.53 -18.56 -9.05
CA THR A 184 -8.54 -18.37 -10.10
C THR A 184 -9.82 -17.91 -9.42
N GLY A 185 -10.39 -16.81 -9.88
CA GLY A 185 -11.60 -16.26 -9.28
C GLY A 185 -12.10 -15.01 -10.01
N THR A 186 -13.42 -14.79 -9.96
CA THR A 186 -14.05 -13.62 -10.59
C THR A 186 -13.90 -12.35 -9.76
N ASP A 187 -13.78 -12.47 -8.44
CA ASP A 187 -13.60 -11.34 -7.51
C ASP A 187 -12.13 -11.24 -7.11
N VAL A 188 -11.41 -10.35 -7.78
CA VAL A 188 -9.97 -10.15 -7.59
C VAL A 188 -9.66 -9.61 -6.19
N ALA A 189 -10.48 -8.68 -5.68
CA ALA A 189 -10.29 -8.09 -4.36
C ALA A 189 -10.42 -9.15 -3.26
N PHE A 190 -11.45 -9.99 -3.35
CA PHE A 190 -11.65 -11.11 -2.45
C PHE A 190 -10.48 -12.11 -2.51
N GLU A 191 -10.09 -12.56 -3.70
CA GLU A 191 -9.00 -13.54 -3.86
C GLU A 191 -7.65 -13.02 -3.36
N LEU A 192 -7.34 -11.74 -3.61
CA LEU A 192 -6.14 -11.10 -3.09
C LEU A 192 -6.19 -10.93 -1.57
N GLY A 193 -7.33 -10.53 -0.99
CA GLY A 193 -7.50 -10.46 0.47
C GLY A 193 -7.36 -11.83 1.15
N GLN A 194 -7.86 -12.89 0.50
CA GLN A 194 -7.67 -14.27 0.96
C GLN A 194 -6.21 -14.72 0.83
N ALA A 195 -5.50 -14.33 -0.23
CA ALA A 195 -4.08 -14.63 -0.40
C ALA A 195 -3.20 -13.88 0.60
N ALA A 196 -3.55 -12.63 0.92
CA ALA A 196 -2.84 -11.78 1.86
C ALA A 196 -2.91 -12.30 3.30
N SER A 197 -3.89 -13.15 3.61
CA SER A 197 -4.04 -13.76 4.94
C SER A 197 -2.77 -14.52 5.34
N GLY A 198 -2.03 -13.98 6.32
CA GLY A 198 -0.77 -14.56 6.81
C GLY A 198 0.49 -13.81 6.34
N TYR A 199 0.33 -12.74 5.57
CA TYR A 199 1.36 -11.76 5.24
C TYR A 199 1.21 -10.50 6.10
N ASP A 200 2.31 -9.78 6.26
CA ASP A 200 2.41 -8.55 7.03
C ASP A 200 2.09 -7.30 6.18
N LEU A 201 2.28 -7.42 4.87
CA LEU A 201 2.09 -6.36 3.88
C LEU A 201 1.67 -6.99 2.55
N ILE A 202 0.71 -6.38 1.85
CA ILE A 202 0.49 -6.65 0.43
C ILE A 202 0.94 -5.45 -0.41
N VAL A 203 1.60 -5.76 -1.52
CA VAL A 203 2.06 -4.80 -2.52
C VAL A 203 1.20 -4.95 -3.78
N LEU A 204 0.58 -3.85 -4.20
CA LEU A 204 -0.23 -3.74 -5.41
C LEU A 204 0.45 -2.76 -6.37
N GLY A 205 0.38 -2.95 -7.69
CA GLY A 205 0.63 -1.87 -8.63
C GLY A 205 -0.66 -1.09 -8.92
N GLU A 206 -0.55 0.06 -9.59
CA GLU A 206 -1.72 0.87 -9.99
C GLU A 206 -2.78 0.03 -10.73
N THR A 207 -2.33 -0.82 -11.66
CA THR A 207 -3.24 -1.64 -12.47
C THR A 207 -3.95 -2.72 -11.67
N GLU A 208 -3.41 -3.13 -10.52
CA GLU A 208 -4.07 -4.04 -9.58
C GLU A 208 -5.01 -3.29 -8.62
N GLN A 209 -4.69 -2.05 -8.22
CA GLN A 209 -5.56 -1.20 -7.41
C GLN A 209 -6.89 -0.88 -8.13
N ASP A 210 -6.82 -0.56 -9.43
CA ASP A 210 -7.95 -0.06 -10.22
C ASP A 210 -9.02 -1.11 -10.56
N ILE A 211 -8.80 -2.40 -10.24
CA ILE A 211 -9.71 -3.52 -10.55
C ILE A 211 -10.81 -3.67 -9.49
N GLY A 212 -10.84 -2.79 -8.50
CA GLY A 212 -11.90 -2.75 -7.52
C GLY A 212 -13.29 -2.87 -8.16
N ASP A 213 -14.10 -3.82 -7.71
CA ASP A 213 -15.49 -3.89 -8.14
C ASP A 213 -16.21 -2.62 -7.71
N ARG A 214 -17.19 -2.18 -8.52
CA ARG A 214 -18.06 -1.02 -8.17
C ARG A 214 -18.76 -1.17 -6.81
N ILE A 215 -18.78 -2.39 -6.26
CA ILE A 215 -19.38 -2.77 -4.97
C ILE A 215 -18.37 -2.67 -3.82
N PHE A 216 -17.09 -3.00 -4.03
CA PHE A 216 -16.06 -3.08 -2.97
C PHE A 216 -15.06 -1.92 -2.99
N GLY A 217 -15.07 -1.07 -4.02
CA GLY A 217 -14.07 -0.01 -4.19
C GLY A 217 -12.70 -0.60 -4.55
N PRO A 218 -11.64 0.23 -4.61
CA PRO A 218 -10.30 -0.23 -4.98
C PRO A 218 -9.78 -1.37 -4.10
N VAL A 219 -9.06 -2.31 -4.70
CA VAL A 219 -8.60 -3.55 -4.04
C VAL A 219 -7.87 -3.27 -2.71
N GLY A 220 -7.05 -2.22 -2.67
CA GLY A 220 -6.30 -1.87 -1.47
C GLY A 220 -7.18 -1.52 -0.27
N GLU A 221 -8.26 -0.76 -0.49
CA GLU A 221 -9.16 -0.34 0.59
C GLU A 221 -9.95 -1.53 1.12
N TYR A 222 -10.46 -2.38 0.22
CA TYR A 222 -11.09 -3.65 0.61
C TYR A 222 -10.19 -4.50 1.51
N ILE A 223 -8.89 -4.63 1.18
CA ILE A 223 -7.95 -5.43 1.98
C ILE A 223 -7.70 -4.80 3.35
N VAL A 224 -7.53 -3.47 3.42
CA VAL A 224 -7.39 -2.77 4.71
C VAL A 224 -8.64 -2.94 5.55
N ASP A 225 -9.83 -2.68 4.99
CA ASP A 225 -11.08 -2.70 5.74
C ASP A 225 -11.42 -4.11 6.25
N GLU A 226 -11.35 -5.12 5.38
CA GLU A 226 -11.77 -6.49 5.71
C GLU A 226 -10.71 -7.31 6.44
N ARG A 227 -9.42 -7.00 6.22
CA ARG A 227 -8.31 -7.84 6.72
C ARG A 227 -7.37 -7.11 7.67
N GLN A 228 -7.43 -5.77 7.72
CA GLN A 228 -6.54 -4.93 8.51
C GLN A 228 -5.06 -5.17 8.16
N ILE A 229 -4.80 -5.58 6.91
CA ILE A 229 -3.44 -5.80 6.40
C ILE A 229 -3.01 -4.51 5.71
N PRO A 230 -1.84 -3.92 6.06
CA PRO A 230 -1.31 -2.78 5.34
C PRO A 230 -1.19 -3.07 3.85
N VAL A 231 -1.45 -2.04 3.03
CA VAL A 231 -1.35 -2.12 1.57
C VAL A 231 -0.38 -1.06 1.09
N LEU A 232 0.64 -1.46 0.34
CA LEU A 232 1.54 -0.56 -0.37
C LEU A 232 1.19 -0.58 -1.85
N ILE A 233 0.83 0.56 -2.41
CA ILE A 233 0.45 0.71 -3.80
C ILE A 233 1.57 1.40 -4.56
N LEU A 234 2.08 0.77 -5.60
CA LEU A 234 3.18 1.26 -6.42
C LEU A 234 2.66 2.07 -7.61
N ARG A 235 3.34 3.18 -7.91
CA ARG A 235 3.10 4.10 -9.04
C ARG A 235 3.90 3.77 -10.31
#